data_AF-A0A1V9ZVQ0-F1
#
_entry.id   AF-A0A1V9ZVQ0-F1
#
_cell.length_a   1.000
_cell.length_b   1.000
_cell.length_c   1.000
_cell.angle_alpha   90.00
_cell.angle_beta   90.00
_cell.angle_gamma   90.00
#
_symmetry.space_group_name_H-M   'P 1'
#
loop_
_entity.id
_entity.type
_entity.pdbx_description
1 polymer ?
#
loop_
_entity_poly.entity_id
_entity_poly.type
_entity_poly.pdbx_seq_one_letter_code
_entity_poly.pdbx_strand_id
1 'polypeptide(L)'
;MSTEDDDAYSLFGPPREQVDDSFEELFPVAPTKQQIVEEEDNPLFPQKRGVESLPNERSPAPTVPTYRSTEEFKKSGNAIDIILVRNENGTTMASTPWHVAFSYSRFSSNNGTGEAVDVLLNGQKLPLPMLLNDKGRCAFPSGEDTPPEDIMQFINEIIPLKNPPLFVPVRFEHRKRYSSTVRFVECRMYLWGPDDSAVVADLDGTITISDIEGHIRTLRLGQYDFIHKGACGFYSKFQAIGLKILYLTARPIHWADASREHLDQAQQAPYRLPPGPLITNSSGYTGALIAEVINKNPNVFKENMLNTIQLACIHGGRRSSAPVFVAGFGNRPTDVLAYEAVGIDGASIFLIDPSSNLKAVKGAQVFESYSDPQALLWLLPKIKLKVPLAMQEIIDRYIANEIVEAEERKAIKAQELKADQPERTISSSRTLSSSSSSSRSYTRSTSASQSSSYSVYASHPNRTEL
;
A
#
# COMPACT_ATOMS: atom_id res chain seq x y z
N MET A 1 -29.99 48.86 56.19
CA MET A 1 -30.04 47.52 55.57
C MET A 1 -29.08 47.58 54.39
N SER A 2 -27.80 47.26 54.63
CA SER A 2 -27.18 45.94 54.34
C SER A 2 -27.13 45.70 52.82
N THR A 3 -26.06 46.16 52.14
CA THR A 3 -24.75 45.51 51.84
C THR A 3 -24.82 44.65 50.57
N GLU A 4 -24.02 45.00 49.54
CA GLU A 4 -22.93 44.17 48.93
C GLU A 4 -23.47 43.38 47.70
N ASP A 5 -22.83 43.09 46.57
CA ASP A 5 -21.46 43.11 45.99
C ASP A 5 -21.62 43.13 44.44
N ASP A 6 -20.78 43.76 43.60
CA ASP A 6 -19.44 43.40 43.09
C ASP A 6 -19.36 42.08 42.28
N ASP A 7 -19.51 42.21 40.94
CA ASP A 7 -19.26 41.18 39.93
C ASP A 7 -17.78 41.11 39.55
N ALA A 8 -17.07 40.10 40.07
CA ALA A 8 -15.73 39.71 39.64
C ALA A 8 -15.75 38.36 38.92
N TYR A 9 -14.99 38.30 37.83
CA TYR A 9 -14.74 37.16 36.95
C TYR A 9 -14.38 35.86 37.70
N SER A 10 -15.11 34.77 37.40
CA SER A 10 -14.72 33.40 37.71
C SER A 10 -14.46 32.61 36.42
N LEU A 11 -13.18 32.41 36.10
CA LEU A 11 -12.69 31.27 35.35
C LEU A 11 -12.96 30.01 36.19
N PHE A 12 -13.27 28.89 35.54
CA PHE A 12 -13.66 27.57 36.10
C PHE A 12 -15.17 27.38 36.27
N GLY A 13 -15.78 26.80 35.24
CA GLY A 13 -17.09 26.14 35.36
C GLY A 13 -16.99 24.83 36.18
N PRO A 14 -18.12 24.29 36.64
CA PRO A 14 -18.15 23.13 37.52
C PRO A 14 -17.63 21.86 36.81
N PRO A 15 -17.10 20.88 37.56
CA PRO A 15 -16.60 19.64 36.98
C PRO A 15 -17.75 18.87 36.33
N ARG A 16 -17.57 18.45 35.07
CA ARG A 16 -18.50 17.54 34.42
C ARG A 16 -18.45 16.18 35.12
N GLU A 17 -19.63 15.70 35.48
CA GLU A 17 -19.88 14.36 35.99
C GLU A 17 -19.28 13.31 35.05
N GLN A 18 -18.60 12.33 35.64
CA GLN A 18 -18.14 11.13 34.94
C GLN A 18 -19.37 10.33 34.50
N VAL A 19 -19.62 10.29 33.19
CA VAL A 19 -20.52 9.32 32.58
C VAL A 19 -19.69 8.07 32.31
N ASP A 20 -20.05 7.00 33.01
CA ASP A 20 -19.45 5.67 32.95
C ASP A 20 -19.99 4.94 31.70
N ASP A 21 -19.42 5.23 30.53
CA ASP A 21 -19.70 4.47 29.30
C ASP A 21 -18.84 3.21 29.25
N SER A 22 -19.24 2.20 30.04
CA SER A 22 -18.73 0.84 29.93
C SER A 22 -19.24 0.19 28.65
N PHE A 23 -18.39 0.13 27.63
CA PHE A 23 -18.68 -0.48 26.34
C PHE A 23 -18.44 -2.01 26.35
N GLU A 24 -18.98 -2.71 27.35
CA GLU A 24 -18.74 -4.14 27.59
C GLU A 24 -19.93 -5.06 27.25
N GLU A 25 -20.89 -4.62 26.41
CA GLU A 25 -22.03 -5.45 25.97
C GLU A 25 -22.14 -5.64 24.44
N LEU A 26 -21.03 -5.78 23.71
CA LEU A 26 -21.08 -6.03 22.25
C LEU A 26 -20.33 -7.27 21.73
N PHE A 27 -19.84 -8.16 22.61
CA PHE A 27 -19.23 -9.42 22.18
C PHE A 27 -19.61 -10.59 23.12
N PRO A 28 -20.39 -11.60 22.68
CA PRO A 28 -20.54 -12.81 23.48
C PRO A 28 -19.21 -13.56 23.52
N VAL A 29 -18.72 -13.79 24.73
CA VAL A 29 -17.54 -14.61 25.03
C VAL A 29 -17.82 -16.07 24.64
N ALA A 30 -16.87 -16.71 23.94
CA ALA A 30 -16.94 -18.12 23.59
C ALA A 30 -17.00 -19.01 24.86
N PRO A 31 -17.79 -20.10 24.88
CA PRO A 31 -17.89 -20.95 26.06
C PRO A 31 -16.59 -21.74 26.27
N THR A 32 -16.04 -21.57 27.47
CA THR A 32 -14.97 -22.38 28.07
C THR A 32 -15.40 -23.85 28.14
N LYS A 33 -14.48 -24.76 27.78
CA LYS A 33 -14.62 -26.22 27.96
C LYS A 33 -15.11 -26.54 29.38
N GLN A 34 -16.32 -27.08 29.48
CA GLN A 34 -16.80 -27.72 30.70
C GLN A 34 -16.47 -29.20 30.71
N GLN A 35 -16.18 -29.66 31.91
CA GLN A 35 -15.70 -30.97 32.30
C GLN A 35 -16.72 -32.07 31.98
N ILE A 36 -16.18 -33.25 31.70
CA ILE A 36 -16.89 -34.52 31.63
C ILE A 36 -17.52 -34.76 33.00
N VAL A 37 -18.86 -34.90 33.02
CA VAL A 37 -19.61 -35.44 34.15
C VAL A 37 -20.19 -36.77 33.67
N GLU A 38 -19.85 -37.83 34.38
CA GLU A 38 -20.36 -39.19 34.19
C GLU A 38 -21.86 -39.23 34.51
N GLU A 39 -22.68 -39.76 33.60
CA GLU A 39 -24.10 -40.03 33.87
C GLU A 39 -24.23 -41.36 34.63
N GLU A 40 -24.74 -41.27 35.86
CA GLU A 40 -25.22 -42.40 36.65
C GLU A 40 -26.56 -42.94 36.12
N ASP A 41 -26.71 -44.26 36.20
CA ASP A 41 -27.89 -45.03 35.83
C ASP A 41 -29.17 -44.58 36.57
N ASN A 42 -30.23 -44.27 35.81
CA ASN A 42 -31.57 -44.00 36.35
C ASN A 42 -32.42 -45.30 36.38
N PRO A 43 -32.83 -45.81 37.56
CA PRO A 43 -33.31 -47.19 37.74
C PRO A 43 -34.82 -47.40 37.55
N LEU A 44 -35.48 -46.69 36.62
CA LEU A 44 -36.96 -46.71 36.54
C LEU A 44 -37.57 -47.37 35.29
N PHE A 45 -36.81 -47.78 34.27
CA PHE A 45 -37.36 -48.56 33.14
C PHE A 45 -36.33 -49.54 32.53
N PRO A 46 -36.47 -50.87 32.75
CA PRO A 46 -35.49 -51.86 32.27
C PRO A 46 -35.67 -52.18 30.78
N GLN A 47 -34.54 -52.32 30.06
CA GLN A 47 -34.49 -52.89 28.71
C GLN A 47 -34.99 -54.35 28.71
N LYS A 48 -35.87 -54.71 27.77
CA LYS A 48 -36.14 -56.10 27.40
C LYS A 48 -35.79 -56.35 25.93
N ARG A 49 -35.03 -57.42 25.72
CA ARG A 49 -34.70 -58.05 24.44
C ARG A 49 -35.90 -58.83 23.87
N GLY A 50 -36.02 -58.82 22.54
CA GLY A 50 -36.37 -60.01 21.74
C GLY A 50 -37.72 -60.04 21.02
N VAL A 51 -37.66 -60.51 19.76
CA VAL A 51 -38.58 -61.41 19.01
C VAL A 51 -39.03 -60.88 17.62
N GLU A 52 -39.17 -61.84 16.71
CA GLU A 52 -39.09 -61.90 15.25
C GLU A 52 -40.30 -61.40 14.42
N SER A 53 -39.99 -60.99 13.17
CA SER A 53 -40.67 -61.19 11.86
C SER A 53 -42.17 -60.87 11.62
N LEU A 54 -42.46 -59.98 10.63
CA LEU A 54 -43.04 -60.23 9.27
C LEU A 54 -43.47 -58.91 8.57
N PRO A 55 -43.65 -58.88 7.23
CA PRO A 55 -43.51 -57.67 6.40
C PRO A 55 -44.84 -56.94 6.17
N ASN A 56 -44.82 -55.62 5.98
CA ASN A 56 -45.88 -54.96 5.22
C ASN A 56 -45.47 -53.63 4.58
N GLU A 57 -45.64 -53.64 3.25
CA GLU A 57 -46.09 -52.56 2.35
C GLU A 57 -45.46 -51.16 2.43
N ARG A 58 -44.73 -50.84 1.35
CA ARG A 58 -44.29 -49.49 0.97
C ARG A 58 -45.50 -48.58 0.73
N SER A 59 -45.57 -47.49 1.49
CA SER A 59 -46.14 -46.23 1.04
C SER A 59 -45.00 -45.22 0.87
N PRO A 60 -44.97 -44.41 -0.22
CA PRO A 60 -43.91 -43.42 -0.38
C PRO A 60 -44.09 -42.32 0.66
N ALA A 61 -43.11 -42.15 1.53
CA ALA A 61 -43.03 -40.99 2.41
C ALA A 61 -42.95 -39.71 1.55
N PRO A 62 -43.61 -38.62 1.96
CA PRO A 62 -43.50 -37.35 1.26
C PRO A 62 -42.03 -36.93 1.26
N THR A 63 -41.52 -36.53 0.10
CA THR A 63 -40.17 -36.00 -0.08
C THR A 63 -40.05 -34.71 0.73
N VAL A 64 -39.68 -34.83 2.00
CA VAL A 64 -39.19 -33.70 2.78
C VAL A 64 -37.86 -33.31 2.13
N PRO A 65 -37.69 -32.07 1.64
CA PRO A 65 -36.39 -31.62 1.17
C PRO A 65 -35.47 -31.52 2.40
N THR A 66 -34.66 -32.56 2.61
CA THR A 66 -33.69 -32.60 3.69
C THR A 66 -32.57 -31.59 3.43
N TYR A 67 -32.50 -30.64 4.35
CA TYR A 67 -31.40 -29.73 4.70
C TYR A 67 -30.94 -28.72 3.65
N ARG A 68 -31.21 -27.44 3.93
CA ARG A 68 -30.28 -26.35 3.60
C ARG A 68 -28.93 -26.75 4.18
N SER A 69 -28.03 -27.30 3.37
CA SER A 69 -26.62 -27.38 3.75
C SER A 69 -26.17 -25.93 3.91
N THR A 70 -25.84 -25.53 5.13
CA THR A 70 -25.17 -24.24 5.34
C THR A 70 -23.91 -24.25 4.50
N GLU A 71 -23.84 -23.34 3.54
CA GLU A 71 -22.67 -23.20 2.67
C GLU A 71 -21.47 -22.82 3.51
N GLU A 72 -20.38 -23.58 3.38
CA GLU A 72 -19.13 -23.28 4.06
C GLU A 72 -18.27 -22.41 3.14
N PHE A 73 -18.01 -21.17 3.53
CA PHE A 73 -17.19 -20.25 2.73
C PHE A 73 -15.71 -20.41 3.06
N LYS A 74 -14.90 -20.72 2.04
CA LYS A 74 -13.45 -20.92 2.18
C LYS A 74 -12.67 -20.02 1.23
N LYS A 75 -11.92 -19.06 1.78
CA LYS A 75 -10.99 -18.23 1.01
C LYS A 75 -9.91 -19.13 0.38
N SER A 76 -9.79 -19.12 -0.95
CA SER A 76 -9.00 -20.14 -1.67
C SER A 76 -8.26 -19.59 -2.89
N GLY A 77 -7.70 -18.39 -2.80
CA GLY A 77 -7.02 -17.73 -3.91
C GLY A 77 -6.73 -16.27 -3.64
N ASN A 78 -6.28 -15.55 -4.66
CA ASN A 78 -5.97 -14.13 -4.61
C ASN A 78 -6.39 -13.44 -5.90
N ALA A 79 -6.69 -12.15 -5.81
CA ALA A 79 -6.99 -11.28 -6.94
C ALA A 79 -6.21 -9.97 -6.83
N ILE A 80 -5.89 -9.39 -7.98
CA ILE A 80 -5.31 -8.05 -8.11
C ILE A 80 -6.43 -7.02 -7.93
N ASP A 81 -6.12 -5.89 -7.31
CA ASP A 81 -7.08 -4.80 -7.24
C ASP A 81 -7.38 -4.23 -8.64
N ILE A 82 -8.62 -3.84 -8.84
CA ILE A 82 -9.12 -3.32 -10.11
C ILE A 82 -9.18 -1.80 -10.01
N ILE A 83 -8.79 -1.11 -11.08
CA ILE A 83 -9.03 0.33 -11.21
C ILE A 83 -10.15 0.51 -12.23
N LEU A 84 -11.28 1.03 -11.78
CA LEU A 84 -12.38 1.45 -12.63
C LEU A 84 -12.25 2.95 -12.87
N VAL A 85 -12.00 3.32 -14.12
CA VAL A 85 -11.95 4.72 -14.54
C VAL A 85 -13.30 5.09 -15.13
N ARG A 86 -14.00 6.04 -14.52
CA ARG A 86 -15.31 6.49 -14.95
C ARG A 86 -15.39 8.01 -14.91
N ASN A 87 -15.92 8.63 -15.97
CA ASN A 87 -16.19 10.06 -15.94
C ASN A 87 -17.33 10.43 -14.99
N GLU A 88 -17.45 11.70 -14.63
CA GLU A 88 -18.45 12.18 -13.65
C GLU A 88 -19.90 11.87 -14.06
N ASN A 89 -20.15 11.78 -15.36
CA ASN A 89 -21.48 11.60 -15.93
C ASN A 89 -21.83 10.13 -16.17
N GLY A 90 -20.88 9.21 -15.95
CA GLY A 90 -21.02 7.79 -16.25
C GLY A 90 -21.16 7.45 -17.73
N THR A 91 -20.82 8.35 -18.66
CA THR A 91 -20.96 8.11 -20.10
C THR A 91 -19.76 7.41 -20.72
N THR A 92 -18.59 7.50 -20.09
CA THR A 92 -17.38 6.78 -20.50
C THR A 92 -16.80 6.06 -19.30
N MET A 93 -16.43 4.80 -19.50
CA MET A 93 -15.88 3.96 -18.46
C MET A 93 -14.92 2.92 -19.04
N ALA A 94 -13.88 2.60 -18.30
CA ALA A 94 -12.97 1.50 -18.60
C ALA A 94 -12.45 0.91 -17.29
N SER A 95 -11.91 -0.31 -17.34
CA SER A 95 -11.25 -0.91 -16.18
C SER A 95 -9.92 -1.52 -16.56
N THR A 96 -9.04 -1.65 -15.58
CA THR A 96 -7.90 -2.56 -15.69
C THR A 96 -8.38 -4.02 -15.74
N PRO A 97 -7.60 -4.95 -16.33
CA PRO A 97 -7.95 -6.37 -16.36
C PRO A 97 -8.22 -7.00 -14.98
N TRP A 98 -9.14 -7.96 -14.93
CA TRP A 98 -9.62 -8.63 -13.72
C TRP A 98 -8.84 -9.91 -13.48
N HIS A 99 -7.64 -9.75 -12.94
CA HIS A 99 -6.78 -10.89 -12.64
C HIS A 99 -7.16 -11.54 -11.31
N VAL A 100 -7.87 -12.65 -11.39
CA VAL A 100 -8.26 -13.50 -10.25
C VAL A 100 -7.73 -14.91 -10.45
N ALA A 101 -7.35 -15.55 -9.35
CA ALA A 101 -7.01 -16.96 -9.41
C ALA A 101 -7.16 -17.72 -8.10
N PHE A 102 -7.61 -18.97 -8.24
CA PHE A 102 -7.90 -19.91 -7.19
C PHE A 102 -6.76 -20.92 -6.98
N SER A 103 -6.12 -20.87 -5.81
CA SER A 103 -4.90 -21.64 -5.51
C SER A 103 -5.10 -23.16 -5.43
N TYR A 104 -6.30 -23.64 -5.09
CA TYR A 104 -6.58 -25.09 -4.93
C TYR A 104 -6.61 -25.85 -6.27
N SER A 105 -6.90 -25.15 -7.38
CA SER A 105 -6.97 -25.72 -8.73
C SER A 105 -5.58 -26.18 -9.24
N ARG A 106 -4.50 -25.79 -8.56
CA ARG A 106 -3.11 -26.08 -8.93
C ARG A 106 -2.66 -27.52 -8.67
N PHE A 107 -3.34 -28.24 -7.77
CA PHE A 107 -2.91 -29.57 -7.31
C PHE A 107 -3.96 -30.67 -7.55
N SER A 108 -5.03 -30.37 -8.29
CA SER A 108 -6.12 -31.32 -8.53
C SER A 108 -6.18 -31.73 -10.00
N SER A 109 -6.31 -33.04 -10.27
CA SER A 109 -6.59 -33.58 -11.61
C SER A 109 -8.02 -33.26 -12.10
N ASN A 110 -8.92 -32.85 -11.19
CA ASN A 110 -10.26 -32.36 -11.49
C ASN A 110 -10.38 -30.90 -11.02
N ASN A 111 -9.64 -30.05 -11.73
CA ASN A 111 -9.31 -28.67 -11.37
C ASN A 111 -10.48 -27.68 -11.56
N GLY A 112 -11.59 -28.13 -12.15
CA GLY A 112 -12.78 -27.31 -12.40
C GLY A 112 -12.64 -26.40 -13.63
N THR A 113 -11.68 -26.64 -14.53
CA THR A 113 -11.57 -25.85 -15.77
C THR A 113 -12.91 -25.87 -16.53
N GLY A 114 -13.38 -24.69 -16.93
CA GLY A 114 -14.66 -24.44 -17.58
C GLY A 114 -15.84 -24.21 -16.61
N GLU A 115 -15.66 -24.43 -15.30
CA GLU A 115 -16.71 -24.16 -14.31
C GLU A 115 -16.91 -22.64 -14.10
N ALA A 116 -18.16 -22.24 -13.86
CA ALA A 116 -18.51 -20.84 -13.67
C ALA A 116 -18.05 -20.31 -12.30
N VAL A 117 -17.49 -19.11 -12.31
CA VAL A 117 -17.10 -18.33 -11.15
C VAL A 117 -18.01 -17.12 -11.10
N ASP A 118 -18.93 -17.12 -10.14
CA ASP A 118 -19.82 -16.01 -9.90
C ASP A 118 -19.02 -14.80 -9.43
N VAL A 119 -19.37 -13.61 -9.92
CA VAL A 119 -18.72 -12.36 -9.49
C VAL A 119 -19.74 -11.47 -8.80
N LEU A 120 -19.38 -10.98 -7.62
CA LEU A 120 -20.23 -10.14 -6.79
C LEU A 120 -19.53 -8.82 -6.52
N LEU A 121 -20.25 -7.72 -6.71
CA LEU A 121 -19.82 -6.36 -6.44
C LEU A 121 -20.67 -5.80 -5.31
N ASN A 122 -20.04 -5.48 -4.18
CA ASN A 122 -20.77 -5.08 -2.97
C ASN A 122 -21.88 -6.07 -2.56
N GLY A 123 -21.66 -7.37 -2.78
CA GLY A 123 -22.64 -8.44 -2.55
C GLY A 123 -23.69 -8.62 -3.65
N GLN A 124 -23.76 -7.73 -4.66
CA GLN A 124 -24.65 -7.88 -5.80
C GLN A 124 -23.99 -8.71 -6.91
N LYS A 125 -24.60 -9.83 -7.27
CA LYS A 125 -24.09 -10.73 -8.31
C LYS A 125 -24.20 -10.10 -9.70
N LEU A 126 -23.11 -10.17 -10.47
CA LEU A 126 -23.07 -9.80 -11.88
C LEU A 126 -23.85 -10.79 -12.74
N PRO A 127 -24.46 -10.34 -13.85
CA PRO A 127 -25.23 -11.20 -14.73
C PRO A 127 -24.36 -12.21 -15.51
N LEU A 128 -23.09 -11.90 -15.74
CA LEU A 128 -22.13 -12.78 -16.42
C LEU A 128 -21.05 -13.28 -15.44
N PRO A 129 -20.95 -14.59 -15.21
CA PRO A 129 -19.84 -15.16 -14.46
C PRO A 129 -18.56 -15.18 -15.31
N MET A 130 -17.42 -15.28 -14.63
CA MET A 130 -16.15 -15.65 -15.26
C MET A 130 -16.05 -17.18 -15.35
N LEU A 131 -15.10 -17.69 -16.12
CA LEU A 131 -14.81 -19.12 -16.23
C LEU A 131 -13.48 -19.43 -15.56
N LEU A 132 -13.45 -20.52 -14.78
CA LEU A 132 -12.22 -21.06 -14.23
C LEU A 132 -11.41 -21.70 -15.36
N ASN A 133 -10.17 -21.28 -15.52
CA ASN A 133 -9.23 -21.73 -16.52
C ASN A 133 -8.08 -22.52 -15.87
N ASP A 134 -7.14 -22.96 -16.70
CA ASP A 134 -5.99 -23.73 -16.26
C ASP A 134 -5.21 -23.04 -15.15
N LYS A 135 -4.77 -23.87 -14.20
CA LYS A 135 -4.02 -23.47 -13.00
C LYS A 135 -4.79 -22.48 -12.11
N GLY A 136 -6.11 -22.43 -12.24
CA GLY A 136 -7.01 -21.70 -11.37
C GLY A 136 -7.22 -20.23 -11.72
N ARG A 137 -6.66 -19.74 -12.83
CA ARG A 137 -6.96 -18.38 -13.32
C ARG A 137 -8.41 -18.28 -13.77
N CYS A 138 -8.99 -17.09 -13.78
CA CYS A 138 -10.28 -16.90 -14.44
C CYS A 138 -10.18 -15.86 -15.54
N ALA A 139 -11.01 -16.02 -16.56
CA ALA A 139 -11.24 -15.02 -17.61
C ALA A 139 -12.74 -14.92 -17.87
N PHE A 140 -13.19 -13.86 -18.54
CA PHE A 140 -14.55 -13.81 -19.04
C PHE A 140 -14.76 -14.87 -20.14
N PRO A 141 -16.01 -15.28 -20.43
CA PRO A 141 -16.28 -16.27 -21.48
C PRO A 141 -15.73 -15.91 -22.87
N SER A 142 -15.42 -14.63 -23.14
CA SER A 142 -14.72 -14.17 -24.34
C SER A 142 -13.25 -14.63 -24.42
N GLY A 143 -12.68 -15.09 -23.30
CA GLY A 143 -11.24 -15.36 -23.15
C GLY A 143 -10.43 -14.15 -22.66
N GLU A 144 -11.04 -12.98 -22.58
CA GLU A 144 -10.41 -11.75 -22.12
C GLU A 144 -10.47 -11.59 -20.59
N ASP A 145 -9.51 -10.87 -20.03
CA ASP A 145 -9.48 -10.53 -18.61
C ASP A 145 -10.29 -9.26 -18.29
N THR A 146 -10.73 -8.50 -19.29
CA THR A 146 -11.59 -7.32 -19.11
C THR A 146 -13.07 -7.66 -19.32
N PRO A 147 -13.98 -7.11 -18.51
CA PRO A 147 -15.41 -7.34 -18.68
C PRO A 147 -15.92 -6.80 -20.03
N PRO A 148 -16.91 -7.47 -20.65
CA PRO A 148 -17.58 -6.93 -21.84
C PRO A 148 -18.39 -5.66 -21.52
N GLU A 149 -18.77 -4.92 -22.55
CA GLU A 149 -19.41 -3.59 -22.43
C GLU A 149 -20.75 -3.62 -21.68
N ASP A 150 -21.56 -4.66 -21.86
CA ASP A 150 -22.84 -4.83 -21.16
C ASP A 150 -22.64 -5.02 -19.63
N ILE A 151 -21.57 -5.73 -19.25
CA ILE A 151 -21.18 -5.88 -17.85
C ILE A 151 -20.64 -4.57 -17.29
N MET A 152 -19.86 -3.82 -18.07
CA MET A 152 -19.44 -2.48 -17.69
C MET A 152 -20.65 -1.56 -17.48
N GLN A 153 -21.65 -1.59 -18.36
CA GLN A 153 -22.88 -0.81 -18.19
C GLN A 153 -23.62 -1.20 -16.90
N PHE A 154 -23.74 -2.49 -16.59
CA PHE A 154 -24.33 -2.95 -15.33
C PHE A 154 -23.55 -2.44 -14.10
N ILE A 155 -22.22 -2.48 -14.15
CA ILE A 155 -21.36 -1.93 -13.08
C ILE A 155 -21.61 -0.43 -12.90
N ASN A 156 -21.79 0.30 -13.99
CA ASN A 156 -22.06 1.73 -13.95
C ASN A 156 -23.38 2.07 -13.26
N GLU A 157 -24.41 1.22 -13.41
CA GLU A 157 -25.72 1.39 -12.77
C GLU A 157 -25.70 1.11 -11.27
N ILE A 158 -24.92 0.11 -10.82
CA ILE A 158 -24.88 -0.27 -9.40
C ILE A 158 -23.95 0.63 -8.57
N ILE A 159 -22.94 1.25 -9.17
CA ILE A 159 -22.02 2.15 -8.47
C ILE A 159 -22.55 3.59 -8.56
N PRO A 160 -22.86 4.24 -7.42
CA PRO A 160 -23.43 5.58 -7.44
C PRO A 160 -22.48 6.58 -8.12
N LEU A 161 -23.03 7.48 -8.94
CA LEU A 161 -22.26 8.56 -9.58
C LEU A 161 -21.91 9.68 -8.59
N LYS A 162 -22.84 10.00 -7.69
CA LYS A 162 -22.64 11.02 -6.66
C LYS A 162 -22.07 10.40 -5.40
N ASN A 163 -21.01 11.01 -4.86
CA ASN A 163 -20.31 10.56 -3.66
C ASN A 163 -19.99 9.04 -3.70
N PRO A 164 -19.31 8.56 -4.74
CA PRO A 164 -18.93 7.17 -4.82
C PRO A 164 -18.02 6.78 -3.65
N PRO A 165 -18.07 5.52 -3.17
CA PRO A 165 -17.09 5.04 -2.21
C PRO A 165 -15.69 5.08 -2.82
N LEU A 166 -14.64 5.10 -1.99
CA LEU A 166 -13.27 5.07 -2.49
C LEU A 166 -12.99 3.80 -3.33
N PHE A 167 -13.51 2.68 -2.88
CA PHE A 167 -13.47 1.41 -3.59
C PHE A 167 -14.73 0.60 -3.30
N VAL A 168 -15.00 -0.38 -4.17
CA VAL A 168 -16.07 -1.37 -4.02
C VAL A 168 -15.43 -2.74 -3.82
N PRO A 169 -15.86 -3.55 -2.82
CA PRO A 169 -15.36 -4.91 -2.66
C PRO A 169 -15.89 -5.80 -3.80
N VAL A 170 -14.98 -6.57 -4.40
CA VAL A 170 -15.29 -7.56 -5.44
C VAL A 170 -15.01 -8.94 -4.88
N ARG A 171 -15.98 -9.84 -4.99
CA ARG A 171 -15.86 -11.24 -4.57
C ARG A 171 -16.11 -12.16 -5.76
N PHE A 172 -15.22 -13.13 -5.93
CA PHE A 172 -15.34 -14.20 -6.91
C PHE A 172 -15.66 -15.50 -6.16
N GLU A 173 -16.76 -16.16 -6.51
CA GLU A 173 -17.24 -17.37 -5.85
C GLU A 173 -17.28 -18.54 -6.83
N HIS A 174 -16.55 -19.61 -6.49
CA HIS A 174 -16.59 -20.86 -7.21
C HIS A 174 -17.36 -21.92 -6.42
N ARG A 175 -18.39 -22.48 -7.06
CA ARG A 175 -19.33 -23.45 -6.48
C ARG A 175 -19.27 -24.76 -7.25
N LYS A 176 -18.77 -25.82 -6.61
CA LYS A 176 -18.79 -27.17 -7.20
C LYS A 176 -20.13 -27.84 -6.91
N ARG A 177 -20.74 -28.45 -7.94
CA ARG A 177 -22.09 -29.06 -7.89
C ARG A 177 -22.32 -30.03 -6.72
N TYR A 178 -21.28 -30.73 -6.27
CA TYR A 178 -21.37 -31.77 -5.24
C TYR A 178 -20.63 -31.41 -3.95
N SER A 179 -20.35 -30.11 -3.73
CA SER A 179 -19.62 -29.61 -2.58
C SER A 179 -20.45 -28.54 -1.87
N SER A 180 -20.63 -28.67 -0.56
CA SER A 180 -21.19 -27.60 0.28
C SER A 180 -20.21 -26.45 0.52
N THR A 181 -18.91 -26.65 0.23
CA THR A 181 -17.90 -25.60 0.32
C THR A 181 -17.94 -24.67 -0.88
N VAL A 182 -18.20 -23.39 -0.63
CA VAL A 182 -18.06 -22.28 -1.58
C VAL A 182 -16.67 -21.71 -1.45
N ARG A 183 -15.88 -21.77 -2.52
CA ARG A 183 -14.53 -21.20 -2.51
C ARG A 183 -14.59 -19.80 -3.02
N PHE A 184 -13.98 -18.86 -2.31
CA PHE A 184 -14.02 -17.46 -2.72
C PHE A 184 -12.65 -16.79 -2.75
N VAL A 185 -12.58 -15.71 -3.51
CA VAL A 185 -11.46 -14.77 -3.61
C VAL A 185 -12.01 -13.36 -3.56
N GLU A 186 -11.29 -12.42 -2.94
CA GLU A 186 -11.71 -11.02 -2.82
C GLU A 186 -10.59 -10.08 -3.27
N CYS A 187 -10.98 -8.95 -3.85
CA CYS A 187 -10.13 -7.77 -4.06
C CYS A 187 -10.95 -6.49 -3.95
N ARG A 188 -10.30 -5.35 -4.17
CA ARG A 188 -10.93 -4.02 -4.17
C ARG A 188 -10.95 -3.47 -5.58
N MET A 189 -12.06 -2.85 -5.96
CA MET A 189 -12.16 -2.05 -7.17
C MET A 189 -12.15 -0.57 -6.81
N TYR A 190 -11.04 0.10 -7.07
CA TYR A 190 -10.86 1.53 -6.81
C TYR A 190 -11.48 2.38 -7.91
N LEU A 191 -12.13 3.46 -7.51
CA LEU A 191 -12.84 4.36 -8.42
C LEU A 191 -11.99 5.60 -8.72
N TRP A 192 -11.60 5.74 -9.99
CA TRP A 192 -10.79 6.85 -10.48
C TRP A 192 -11.60 7.68 -11.48
N GLY A 193 -11.37 8.99 -11.46
CA GLY A 193 -11.76 9.89 -12.53
C GLY A 193 -10.77 9.78 -13.70
N PRO A 194 -11.17 10.14 -14.93
CA PRO A 194 -10.30 10.02 -16.09
C PRO A 194 -9.09 10.95 -16.05
N ASP A 195 -9.24 12.11 -15.40
CA ASP A 195 -8.22 13.14 -15.26
C ASP A 195 -7.48 13.11 -13.91
N ASP A 196 -7.71 12.06 -13.09
CA ASP A 196 -6.97 11.87 -11.84
C ASP A 196 -5.46 11.75 -12.12
N SER A 197 -4.67 12.23 -11.15
CA SER A 197 -3.21 12.12 -11.12
C SER A 197 -2.76 11.24 -9.97
N ALA A 198 -1.77 10.39 -10.22
CA ALA A 198 -1.32 9.36 -9.30
C ALA A 198 0.19 9.41 -9.03
N VAL A 199 0.55 9.03 -7.81
CA VAL A 199 1.93 8.75 -7.38
C VAL A 199 2.11 7.24 -7.35
N VAL A 200 3.17 6.75 -7.99
CA VAL A 200 3.52 5.33 -7.98
C VAL A 200 4.48 5.06 -6.82
N ALA A 201 4.13 4.11 -5.97
CA ALA A 201 4.96 3.65 -4.86
C ALA A 201 5.24 2.16 -5.02
N ASP A 202 6.50 1.79 -5.24
CA ASP A 202 6.89 0.40 -5.12
C ASP A 202 6.72 -0.07 -3.67
N LEU A 203 6.39 -1.34 -3.46
CA LEU A 203 6.17 -1.89 -2.12
C LEU A 203 7.48 -2.41 -1.49
N ASP A 204 8.17 -3.25 -2.25
CA ASP A 204 9.34 -4.00 -1.81
C ASP A 204 10.58 -3.10 -1.77
N GLY A 205 11.20 -3.00 -0.59
CA GLY A 205 12.37 -2.12 -0.39
C GLY A 205 12.08 -0.62 -0.50
N THR A 206 10.83 -0.20 -0.75
CA THR A 206 10.46 1.21 -0.96
C THR A 206 9.46 1.75 0.08
N ILE A 207 8.39 1.00 0.34
CA ILE A 207 7.54 1.22 1.53
C ILE A 207 8.12 0.39 2.68
N THR A 208 8.43 -0.88 2.38
CA THR A 208 9.07 -1.80 3.31
C THR A 208 10.59 -1.70 3.25
N ILE A 209 11.30 -1.86 4.37
CA ILE A 209 12.77 -1.69 4.43
C ILE A 209 13.55 -2.89 3.84
N SER A 210 12.96 -4.09 3.79
CA SER A 210 13.67 -5.30 3.33
C SER A 210 12.93 -6.01 2.20
N ASP A 211 13.70 -6.44 1.19
CA ASP A 211 13.17 -6.89 -0.09
C ASP A 211 12.45 -8.26 -0.05
N ILE A 212 12.80 -9.20 0.83
CA ILE A 212 12.19 -10.55 0.85
C ILE A 212 12.11 -11.16 2.25
N GLU A 213 13.12 -10.94 3.10
CA GLU A 213 13.24 -11.65 4.39
C GLU A 213 12.39 -11.02 5.52
N GLY A 214 12.18 -9.70 5.49
CA GLY A 214 11.31 -9.04 6.46
C GLY A 214 9.84 -9.34 6.23
N HIS A 215 9.39 -9.66 5.02
CA HIS A 215 8.00 -10.06 4.79
C HIS A 215 7.71 -11.48 5.31
N ILE A 216 8.69 -12.40 5.21
CA ILE A 216 8.63 -13.72 5.88
C ILE A 216 8.61 -13.55 7.40
N ARG A 217 9.30 -12.53 7.94
CA ARG A 217 9.37 -12.24 9.37
C ARG A 217 8.10 -11.55 9.89
N THR A 218 7.54 -10.58 9.18
CA THR A 218 6.29 -9.88 9.53
C THR A 218 5.09 -10.82 9.49
N LEU A 219 4.98 -11.68 8.47
CA LEU A 219 3.87 -12.63 8.35
C LEU A 219 3.91 -13.79 9.36
N ARG A 220 5.09 -14.14 9.91
CA ARG A 220 5.21 -15.18 10.96
C ARG A 220 5.25 -14.64 12.39
N LEU A 221 5.65 -13.39 12.60
CA LEU A 221 5.95 -12.86 13.95
C LEU A 221 5.14 -11.62 14.35
N GLY A 222 4.27 -11.08 13.49
CA GLY A 222 3.38 -9.97 13.86
C GLY A 222 4.09 -8.65 14.19
N GLN A 223 5.33 -8.47 13.71
CA GLN A 223 6.11 -7.25 13.92
C GLN A 223 6.05 -6.35 12.69
N TYR A 224 5.46 -5.16 12.87
CA TYR A 224 5.23 -4.14 11.84
C TYR A 224 6.36 -3.10 11.72
N ASP A 225 7.50 -3.33 12.37
CA ASP A 225 8.65 -2.40 12.46
C ASP A 225 9.50 -2.30 11.18
N PHE A 226 8.90 -2.50 10.01
CA PHE A 226 9.62 -2.64 8.74
C PHE A 226 9.19 -1.66 7.65
N ILE A 227 8.57 -0.53 8.00
CA ILE A 227 8.29 0.57 7.05
C ILE A 227 9.28 1.72 7.21
N HIS A 228 9.68 2.32 6.09
CA HIS A 228 10.62 3.44 6.11
C HIS A 228 10.10 4.62 6.94
N LYS A 229 11.00 5.27 7.68
CA LYS A 229 10.67 6.38 8.58
C LYS A 229 9.96 7.51 7.84
N GLY A 230 8.77 7.87 8.31
CA GLY A 230 7.99 8.99 7.79
C GLY A 230 7.14 8.68 6.55
N ALA A 231 7.17 7.44 6.04
CA ALA A 231 6.40 7.03 4.87
C ALA A 231 4.90 7.34 5.02
N CYS A 232 4.27 7.00 6.15
CA CYS A 232 2.83 7.22 6.34
C CYS A 232 2.45 8.70 6.24
N GLY A 233 3.20 9.58 6.92
CA GLY A 233 2.97 11.03 6.86
C GLY A 233 3.21 11.59 5.46
N PHE A 234 4.28 11.14 4.79
CA PHE A 234 4.64 11.60 3.46
C PHE A 234 3.57 11.27 2.40
N TYR A 235 3.11 10.02 2.34
CA TYR A 235 2.04 9.63 1.40
C TYR A 235 0.67 10.21 1.77
N SER A 236 0.40 10.43 3.07
CA SER A 236 -0.82 11.13 3.51
C SER A 236 -0.89 12.56 2.99
N LYS A 237 0.24 13.28 2.89
CA LYS A 237 0.30 14.63 2.31
C LYS A 237 -0.12 14.61 0.83
N PHE A 238 0.29 13.62 0.04
CA PHE A 238 -0.18 13.48 -1.36
C PHE A 238 -1.68 13.19 -1.46
N GLN A 239 -2.21 12.31 -0.62
CA GLN A 239 -3.65 12.03 -0.60
C GLN A 239 -4.45 13.29 -0.30
N ALA A 240 -3.98 14.11 0.65
CA ALA A 240 -4.65 15.34 1.03
C ALA A 240 -4.57 16.45 -0.05
N ILE A 241 -3.59 16.38 -0.95
CA ILE A 241 -3.54 17.20 -2.18
C ILE A 241 -4.60 16.75 -3.21
N GLY A 242 -5.09 15.51 -3.09
CA GLY A 242 -6.01 14.87 -4.04
C GLY A 242 -5.34 13.91 -5.02
N LEU A 243 -4.04 13.62 -4.84
CA LEU A 243 -3.33 12.64 -5.64
C LEU A 243 -3.72 11.22 -5.23
N LYS A 244 -3.90 10.34 -6.21
CA LYS A 244 -4.09 8.90 -5.96
C LYS A 244 -2.74 8.26 -5.64
N ILE A 245 -2.74 7.27 -4.77
CA ILE A 245 -1.54 6.44 -4.52
C ILE A 245 -1.74 5.09 -5.19
N LEU A 246 -0.81 4.70 -6.04
CA LEU A 246 -0.77 3.39 -6.68
C LEU A 246 0.37 2.58 -6.07
N TYR A 247 0.04 1.47 -5.40
CA TYR A 247 1.04 0.56 -4.87
C TYR A 247 1.38 -0.50 -5.92
N LEU A 248 2.67 -0.67 -6.20
CA LEU A 248 3.17 -1.59 -7.21
C LEU A 248 4.12 -2.60 -6.57
N THR A 249 4.05 -3.86 -6.96
CA THR A 249 5.00 -4.90 -6.55
C THR A 249 5.23 -5.89 -7.68
N ALA A 250 6.48 -6.37 -7.82
CA ALA A 250 6.80 -7.45 -8.75
C ALA A 250 6.43 -8.85 -8.19
N ARG A 251 6.00 -8.93 -6.92
CA ARG A 251 5.61 -10.20 -6.30
C ARG A 251 4.49 -10.87 -7.08
N PRO A 252 4.40 -12.21 -7.04
CA PRO A 252 3.26 -12.91 -7.62
C PRO A 252 1.96 -12.59 -6.89
N ILE A 253 0.86 -12.59 -7.64
CA ILE A 253 -0.54 -12.47 -7.18
C ILE A 253 -0.89 -13.28 -5.92
N HIS A 254 -0.22 -14.41 -5.66
CA HIS A 254 -0.42 -15.21 -4.43
C HIS A 254 -0.17 -14.45 -3.13
N TRP A 255 0.57 -13.34 -3.20
CA TRP A 255 0.92 -12.50 -2.06
C TRP A 255 0.03 -11.25 -1.96
N ALA A 256 -0.97 -11.11 -2.84
CA ALA A 256 -1.79 -9.90 -2.92
C ALA A 256 -2.53 -9.63 -1.62
N ASP A 257 -3.18 -10.63 -1.02
CA ASP A 257 -3.91 -10.46 0.24
C ASP A 257 -3.01 -10.02 1.39
N ALA A 258 -1.89 -10.74 1.58
CA ALA A 258 -0.91 -10.43 2.62
C ALA A 258 -0.31 -9.03 2.46
N SER A 259 -0.05 -8.62 1.21
CA SER A 259 0.48 -7.30 0.89
C SER A 259 -0.56 -6.19 1.12
N ARG A 260 -1.84 -6.43 0.77
CA ARG A 260 -2.95 -5.52 1.09
C ARG A 260 -3.13 -5.34 2.60
N GLU A 261 -3.14 -6.44 3.35
CA GLU A 261 -3.27 -6.40 4.81
C GLU A 261 -2.11 -5.62 5.44
N HIS A 262 -0.89 -5.84 4.96
CA HIS A 262 0.28 -5.08 5.40
C HIS A 262 0.13 -3.57 5.15
N LEU A 263 -0.36 -3.17 3.98
CA LEU A 263 -0.63 -1.76 3.67
C LEU A 263 -1.71 -1.16 4.58
N ASP A 264 -2.80 -1.90 4.83
CA ASP A 264 -3.91 -1.44 5.70
C ASP A 264 -3.49 -1.27 7.17
N GLN A 265 -2.56 -2.12 7.63
CA GLN A 265 -2.04 -2.11 9.00
C GLN A 265 -0.85 -1.18 9.21
N ALA A 266 -0.22 -0.69 8.13
CA ALA A 266 0.92 0.20 8.19
C ALA A 266 0.57 1.55 8.85
N GLN A 267 1.21 1.83 9.99
CA GLN A 267 0.95 3.01 10.81
C GLN A 267 2.24 3.60 11.38
N GLN A 268 2.36 4.93 11.31
CA GLN A 268 3.37 5.73 12.01
C GLN A 268 2.63 6.92 12.61
N ALA A 269 2.29 6.81 13.91
CA ALA A 269 1.40 7.76 14.57
C ALA A 269 1.80 9.23 14.31
N PRO A 270 0.84 10.12 13.98
CA PRO A 270 -0.61 9.88 13.92
C PRO A 270 -1.13 9.31 12.59
N TYR A 271 -0.26 9.06 11.61
CA TYR A 271 -0.64 8.75 10.23
C TYR A 271 -0.68 7.24 9.92
N ARG A 272 -1.53 6.87 8.98
CA ARG A 272 -1.53 5.56 8.31
C ARG A 272 -1.18 5.72 6.85
N LEU A 273 -0.81 4.63 6.18
CA LEU A 273 -0.70 4.70 4.72
C LEU A 273 -2.08 5.00 4.11
N PRO A 274 -2.13 5.88 3.09
CA PRO A 274 -3.38 6.17 2.42
C PRO A 274 -3.86 4.96 1.62
N PRO A 275 -5.17 4.69 1.56
CA PRO A 275 -5.72 3.61 0.76
C PRO A 275 -5.47 3.83 -0.73
N GLY A 276 -5.08 2.78 -1.44
CA GLY A 276 -4.83 2.79 -2.88
C GLY A 276 -4.74 1.38 -3.47
N PRO A 277 -4.96 1.22 -4.79
CA PRO A 277 -4.90 -0.08 -5.45
C PRO A 277 -3.51 -0.71 -5.34
N LEU A 278 -3.47 -2.01 -5.02
CA LEU A 278 -2.27 -2.85 -5.10
C LEU A 278 -2.22 -3.60 -6.43
N ILE A 279 -1.24 -3.26 -7.25
CA ILE A 279 -0.94 -3.94 -8.51
C ILE A 279 0.27 -4.86 -8.33
N THR A 280 0.08 -6.11 -8.73
CA THR A 280 1.02 -7.21 -8.52
C THR A 280 1.20 -8.01 -9.80
N ASN A 281 2.13 -8.94 -9.83
CA ASN A 281 2.39 -9.75 -11.00
C ASN A 281 1.34 -10.86 -11.16
N SER A 282 0.52 -10.76 -12.21
CA SER A 282 -0.53 -11.74 -12.55
C SER A 282 0.02 -13.10 -13.00
N SER A 283 1.31 -13.19 -13.34
CA SER A 283 1.95 -14.38 -13.91
C SER A 283 2.25 -15.51 -12.90
N GLY A 284 1.91 -15.36 -11.61
CA GLY A 284 2.15 -16.36 -10.55
C GLY A 284 1.60 -17.78 -10.83
N TYR A 285 0.81 -17.92 -11.90
CA TYR A 285 0.25 -19.18 -12.38
C TYR A 285 0.91 -19.74 -13.63
N THR A 286 1.80 -19.02 -14.32
CA THR A 286 2.28 -19.43 -15.67
C THR A 286 3.40 -20.48 -15.65
N GLY A 287 4.12 -20.67 -14.54
CA GLY A 287 5.22 -21.63 -14.42
C GLY A 287 6.52 -20.95 -14.02
N ALA A 288 7.52 -21.73 -13.56
CA ALA A 288 8.77 -21.19 -13.03
C ALA A 288 9.54 -20.33 -14.05
N LEU A 289 9.53 -20.71 -15.33
CA LEU A 289 10.27 -20.02 -16.38
C LEU A 289 9.77 -18.59 -16.67
N ILE A 290 8.45 -18.35 -16.68
CA ILE A 290 7.89 -17.01 -16.93
C ILE A 290 8.04 -16.13 -15.68
N ALA A 291 7.87 -16.71 -14.48
CA ALA A 291 8.18 -16.02 -13.23
C ALA A 291 9.67 -15.62 -13.17
N GLU A 292 10.57 -16.49 -13.66
CA GLU A 292 11.99 -16.20 -13.77
C GLU A 292 12.28 -15.09 -14.79
N VAL A 293 11.62 -15.07 -15.94
CA VAL A 293 11.75 -13.97 -16.92
C VAL A 293 11.30 -12.64 -16.35
N ILE A 294 10.18 -12.62 -15.60
CA ILE A 294 9.70 -11.38 -14.96
C ILE A 294 10.63 -10.96 -13.82
N ASN A 295 11.15 -11.92 -13.04
CA ASN A 295 12.17 -11.63 -12.03
C ASN A 295 13.48 -11.13 -12.67
N LYS A 296 13.81 -11.56 -13.89
CA LYS A 296 14.98 -11.09 -14.65
C LYS A 296 14.76 -9.70 -15.24
N ASN A 297 13.53 -9.36 -15.65
CA ASN A 297 13.17 -8.08 -16.26
C ASN A 297 11.98 -7.41 -15.52
N PRO A 298 12.16 -7.03 -14.24
CA PRO A 298 11.08 -6.46 -13.43
C PRO A 298 10.58 -5.11 -13.98
N ASN A 299 11.45 -4.34 -14.64
CA ASN A 299 11.10 -3.07 -15.26
C ASN A 299 10.04 -3.22 -16.37
N VAL A 300 10.20 -4.22 -17.24
CA VAL A 300 9.25 -4.47 -18.36
C VAL A 300 7.87 -4.81 -17.81
N PHE A 301 7.82 -5.60 -16.75
CA PHE A 301 6.56 -5.90 -16.07
C PHE A 301 5.92 -4.64 -15.49
N LYS A 302 6.67 -3.85 -14.72
CA LYS A 302 6.17 -2.61 -14.10
C LYS A 302 5.68 -1.62 -15.17
N GLU A 303 6.44 -1.43 -16.24
CA GLU A 303 6.07 -0.61 -17.40
C GLU A 303 4.73 -1.07 -18.02
N ASN A 304 4.59 -2.36 -18.30
CA ASN A 304 3.36 -2.92 -18.90
C ASN A 304 2.12 -2.70 -18.01
N MET A 305 2.27 -2.84 -16.68
CA MET A 305 1.17 -2.59 -15.74
C MET A 305 0.79 -1.11 -15.70
N LEU A 306 1.78 -0.22 -15.65
CA LEU A 306 1.54 1.22 -15.65
C LEU A 306 0.90 1.68 -16.98
N ASN A 307 1.35 1.16 -18.12
CA ASN A 307 0.72 1.42 -19.43
C ASN A 307 -0.73 0.92 -19.49
N THR A 308 -1.02 -0.27 -18.94
CA THR A 308 -2.40 -0.77 -18.85
C THR A 308 -3.32 0.19 -18.09
N ILE A 309 -2.82 0.80 -17.01
CA ILE A 309 -3.58 1.80 -16.24
C ILE A 309 -3.76 3.10 -17.03
N GLN A 310 -2.71 3.56 -17.74
CA GLN A 310 -2.84 4.74 -18.63
C GLN A 310 -3.89 4.52 -19.72
N LEU A 311 -3.91 3.33 -20.33
CA LEU A 311 -4.93 2.97 -21.31
C LEU A 311 -6.33 2.96 -20.71
N ALA A 312 -6.50 2.42 -19.50
CA ALA A 312 -7.78 2.51 -18.78
C ALA A 312 -8.19 3.96 -18.52
N CYS A 313 -7.26 4.86 -18.18
CA CYS A 313 -7.55 6.29 -18.05
C CYS A 313 -8.02 6.92 -19.38
N ILE A 314 -7.32 6.61 -20.47
CA ILE A 314 -7.66 7.11 -21.82
C ILE A 314 -9.04 6.61 -22.25
N HIS A 315 -9.30 5.30 -22.15
CA HIS A 315 -10.60 4.71 -22.50
C HIS A 315 -11.73 5.15 -21.55
N GLY A 316 -11.40 5.44 -20.29
CA GLY A 316 -12.33 6.05 -19.33
C GLY A 316 -12.71 7.49 -19.65
N GLY A 317 -12.09 8.11 -20.65
CA GLY A 317 -12.44 9.43 -21.18
C GLY A 317 -11.52 10.57 -20.72
N ARG A 318 -10.23 10.29 -20.47
CA ARG A 318 -9.24 11.32 -20.10
C ARG A 318 -9.17 12.42 -21.15
N ARG A 319 -9.22 13.67 -20.70
CA ARG A 319 -9.12 14.87 -21.56
C ARG A 319 -7.92 15.74 -21.22
N SER A 320 -7.40 15.61 -20.00
CA SER A 320 -6.25 16.34 -19.53
C SER A 320 -4.98 15.93 -20.27
N SER A 321 -4.18 16.92 -20.68
CA SER A 321 -2.84 16.73 -21.20
C SER A 321 -1.81 16.42 -20.11
N ALA A 322 -2.18 16.55 -18.84
CA ALA A 322 -1.35 16.16 -17.71
C ALA A 322 -1.10 14.65 -17.74
N PRO A 323 0.08 14.16 -17.33
CA PRO A 323 0.34 12.73 -17.22
C PRO A 323 -0.53 12.09 -16.12
N VAL A 324 -0.87 10.82 -16.30
CA VAL A 324 -1.56 10.03 -15.27
C VAL A 324 -0.66 9.89 -14.03
N PHE A 325 0.62 9.59 -14.23
CA PHE A 325 1.60 9.44 -13.16
C PHE A 325 2.49 10.66 -13.05
N VAL A 326 2.56 11.26 -11.86
CA VAL A 326 3.28 12.53 -11.64
C VAL A 326 4.59 12.37 -10.89
N ALA A 327 4.73 11.31 -10.11
CA ALA A 327 5.93 10.96 -9.35
C ALA A 327 6.02 9.44 -9.15
N GLY A 328 7.24 8.95 -8.97
CA GLY A 328 7.53 7.54 -8.77
C GLY A 328 8.56 7.31 -7.67
N PHE A 329 8.29 6.34 -6.79
CA PHE A 329 9.17 5.94 -5.70
C PHE A 329 9.52 4.47 -5.88
N GLY A 330 10.82 4.16 -5.81
CA GLY A 330 11.35 2.81 -5.98
C GLY A 330 12.62 2.61 -5.16
N ASN A 331 13.21 1.42 -5.25
CA ASN A 331 14.46 1.07 -4.57
C ASN A 331 15.54 0.58 -5.55
N ARG A 332 15.17 0.33 -6.81
CA ARG A 332 16.06 -0.23 -7.83
C ARG A 332 16.17 0.69 -9.04
N PRO A 333 17.33 0.72 -9.72
CA PRO A 333 17.48 1.42 -11.00
C PRO A 333 16.48 0.94 -12.07
N THR A 334 16.03 -0.31 -12.00
CA THR A 334 14.98 -0.86 -12.87
C THR A 334 13.65 -0.14 -12.72
N ASP A 335 13.35 0.41 -11.54
CA ASP A 335 12.11 1.16 -11.31
C ASP A 335 12.15 2.48 -12.05
N VAL A 336 13.31 3.15 -12.06
CA VAL A 336 13.53 4.37 -12.84
C VAL A 336 13.23 4.13 -14.31
N LEU A 337 13.75 3.05 -14.89
CA LEU A 337 13.50 2.70 -16.29
C LEU A 337 12.00 2.52 -16.58
N ALA A 338 11.27 1.82 -15.71
CA ALA A 338 9.84 1.61 -15.87
C ALA A 338 9.03 2.91 -15.73
N TYR A 339 9.41 3.78 -14.79
CA TYR A 339 8.73 5.03 -14.51
C TYR A 339 8.98 6.08 -15.59
N GLU A 340 10.20 6.20 -16.09
CA GLU A 340 10.53 7.09 -17.22
C GLU A 340 9.82 6.63 -18.51
N ALA A 341 9.73 5.31 -18.74
CA ALA A 341 9.05 4.75 -19.92
C ALA A 341 7.56 5.15 -20.02
N VAL A 342 6.88 5.31 -18.87
CA VAL A 342 5.48 5.77 -18.83
C VAL A 342 5.33 7.29 -18.68
N GLY A 343 6.42 8.04 -18.84
CA GLY A 343 6.41 9.50 -18.91
C GLY A 343 6.56 10.23 -17.57
N ILE A 344 6.95 9.55 -16.48
CA ILE A 344 7.31 10.22 -15.23
C ILE A 344 8.67 10.92 -15.44
N ASP A 345 8.73 12.21 -15.11
CA ASP A 345 9.98 12.98 -15.21
C ASP A 345 11.00 12.49 -14.18
N GLY A 346 12.23 12.22 -14.60
CA GLY A 346 13.31 11.77 -13.72
C GLY A 346 13.61 12.69 -12.53
N ALA A 347 13.23 13.97 -12.56
CA ALA A 347 13.33 14.86 -11.40
C ALA A 347 12.23 14.66 -10.35
N SER A 348 11.18 13.91 -10.70
CA SER A 348 10.07 13.46 -9.85
C SER A 348 10.16 11.97 -9.50
N ILE A 349 11.28 11.31 -9.81
CA ILE A 349 11.55 9.91 -9.44
C ILE A 349 12.55 9.89 -8.29
N PHE A 350 12.26 9.10 -7.28
CA PHE A 350 13.14 8.89 -6.13
C PHE A 350 13.47 7.43 -5.93
N LEU A 351 14.72 7.19 -5.54
CA LEU A 351 15.20 5.91 -5.05
C LEU A 351 15.46 6.00 -3.55
N ILE A 352 14.96 5.02 -2.80
CA ILE A 352 15.25 4.89 -1.37
C ILE A 352 16.21 3.74 -1.11
N ASP A 353 17.12 3.94 -0.16
CA ASP A 353 18.05 2.90 0.29
C ASP A 353 17.55 2.22 1.60
N PRO A 354 18.13 1.07 1.99
CA PRO A 354 17.75 0.39 3.24
C PRO A 354 18.00 1.21 4.51
N SER A 355 18.86 2.24 4.46
CA SER A 355 19.06 3.20 5.54
C SER A 355 17.98 4.29 5.59
N SER A 356 16.95 4.18 4.75
CA SER A 356 15.86 5.12 4.56
C SER A 356 16.25 6.45 3.92
N ASN A 357 17.45 6.61 3.37
CA ASN A 357 17.79 7.84 2.66
C ASN A 357 17.10 7.86 1.31
N LEU A 358 16.45 8.98 1.00
CA LEU A 358 15.74 9.18 -0.25
C LEU A 358 16.62 9.99 -1.21
N LYS A 359 16.75 9.56 -2.46
CA LYS A 359 17.57 10.22 -3.47
C LYS A 359 16.76 10.52 -4.71
N ALA A 360 16.71 11.79 -5.12
CA ALA A 360 16.15 12.18 -6.41
C ALA A 360 17.07 11.69 -7.54
N VAL A 361 16.51 11.00 -8.53
CA VAL A 361 17.28 10.44 -9.66
C VAL A 361 17.98 11.54 -10.43
N LYS A 362 17.22 12.56 -10.88
CA LYS A 362 17.77 13.72 -11.57
C LYS A 362 18.06 14.85 -10.58
N GLY A 363 19.30 15.33 -10.60
CA GLY A 363 19.81 16.35 -9.66
C GLY A 363 20.62 15.77 -8.49
N ALA A 364 20.55 14.45 -8.27
CA ALA A 364 21.32 13.71 -7.26
C ALA A 364 21.21 14.26 -5.82
N GLN A 365 20.11 14.96 -5.52
CA GLN A 365 19.80 15.45 -4.18
C GLN A 365 19.43 14.27 -3.28
N VAL A 366 20.04 14.20 -2.10
CA VAL A 366 19.75 13.19 -1.07
C VAL A 366 19.01 13.87 0.08
N PHE A 367 18.06 13.15 0.66
CA PHE A 367 17.22 13.53 1.78
C PHE A 367 17.29 12.44 2.86
N GLU A 368 17.18 12.83 4.13
CA GLU A 368 17.40 11.91 5.26
C GLU A 368 16.38 10.76 5.29
N SER A 369 15.13 11.03 4.89
CA SER A 369 14.05 10.04 4.78
C SER A 369 12.80 10.67 4.17
N TYR A 370 11.71 9.91 4.08
CA TYR A 370 10.37 10.46 3.80
C TYR A 370 9.94 11.53 4.81
N SER A 371 10.51 11.55 6.03
CA SER A 371 10.22 12.57 7.04
C SER A 371 11.00 13.88 6.84
N ASP A 372 11.87 13.98 5.83
CA ASP A 372 12.60 15.19 5.51
C ASP A 372 11.73 16.16 4.68
N PRO A 373 11.38 17.35 5.20
CA PRO A 373 10.53 18.29 4.48
C PRO A 373 11.14 18.77 3.16
N GLN A 374 12.48 18.71 3.03
CA GLN A 374 13.15 19.08 1.79
C GLN A 374 12.79 18.15 0.62
N ALA A 375 12.41 16.90 0.89
CA ALA A 375 12.01 15.96 -0.16
C ALA A 375 10.71 16.43 -0.84
N LEU A 376 9.73 16.87 -0.06
CA LEU A 376 8.46 17.35 -0.58
C LEU A 376 8.61 18.74 -1.22
N LEU A 377 9.40 19.63 -0.62
CA LEU A 377 9.76 20.93 -1.21
C LEU A 377 10.52 20.81 -2.53
N TRP A 378 11.28 19.75 -2.71
CA TRP A 378 11.92 19.44 -3.99
C TRP A 378 10.89 19.01 -5.05
N LEU A 379 9.93 18.17 -4.66
CA LEU A 379 9.01 17.50 -5.57
C LEU A 379 7.85 18.39 -6.00
N LEU A 380 7.15 19.01 -5.04
CA LEU A 380 5.89 19.71 -5.28
C LEU A 380 5.99 20.79 -6.39
N PRO A 381 7.04 21.63 -6.45
CA PRO A 381 7.20 22.59 -7.55
C PRO A 381 7.33 21.92 -8.92
N LYS A 382 7.91 20.72 -9.00
CA LYS A 382 8.14 19.99 -10.26
C LYS A 382 6.89 19.28 -10.77
N ILE A 383 5.97 18.92 -9.89
CA ILE A 383 4.71 18.28 -10.26
C ILE A 383 3.54 19.25 -10.39
N LYS A 384 3.66 20.48 -9.85
CA LYS A 384 2.58 21.49 -9.88
C LYS A 384 1.97 21.68 -11.27
N LEU A 385 2.80 21.83 -12.31
CA LEU A 385 2.31 22.05 -13.68
C LEU A 385 1.90 20.74 -14.39
N LYS A 386 2.04 19.59 -13.72
CA LYS A 386 1.73 18.25 -14.24
C LYS A 386 0.49 17.64 -13.58
N VAL A 387 -0.26 18.43 -12.82
CA VAL A 387 -1.53 18.03 -12.21
C VAL A 387 -2.66 18.94 -12.71
N PRO A 388 -3.94 18.50 -12.61
CA PRO A 388 -5.08 19.36 -12.88
C PRO A 388 -5.02 20.69 -12.12
N LEU A 389 -5.55 21.76 -12.73
CA LEU A 389 -5.52 23.12 -12.17
C LEU A 389 -6.06 23.21 -10.74
N ALA A 390 -7.11 22.45 -10.44
CA ALA A 390 -7.72 22.40 -9.10
C ALA A 390 -6.75 21.95 -7.99
N MET A 391 -5.73 21.15 -8.32
CA MET A 391 -4.74 20.68 -7.35
C MET A 391 -3.60 21.69 -7.15
N GLN A 392 -3.37 22.62 -8.08
CA GLN A 392 -2.20 23.51 -8.06
C GLN A 392 -2.22 24.47 -6.87
N GLU A 393 -3.39 25.02 -6.53
CA GLU A 393 -3.55 25.90 -5.36
C GLU A 393 -3.34 25.13 -4.05
N ILE A 394 -3.81 23.88 -4.00
CA ILE A 394 -3.61 23.00 -2.83
C ILE A 394 -2.12 22.71 -2.66
N ILE A 395 -1.41 22.44 -3.77
CA ILE A 395 0.05 22.26 -3.77
C ILE A 395 0.76 23.50 -3.22
N ASP A 396 0.40 24.71 -3.64
CA ASP A 396 1.01 25.94 -3.14
C ASP A 396 0.86 26.09 -1.61
N ARG A 397 -0.32 25.74 -1.09
CA ARG A 397 -0.58 25.72 0.36
C ARG A 397 0.29 24.70 1.09
N TYR A 398 0.44 23.50 0.54
CA TYR A 398 1.32 22.48 1.11
C TYR A 398 2.79 22.88 1.08
N ILE A 399 3.25 23.51 -0.01
CA ILE A 399 4.61 24.06 -0.09
C ILE A 399 4.84 25.07 1.03
N ALA A 400 3.91 26.00 1.25
CA ALA A 400 4.04 27.01 2.31
C ALA A 400 4.16 26.37 3.71
N ASN A 401 3.34 25.37 4.01
CA ASN A 401 3.41 24.65 5.29
C ASN A 401 4.75 23.91 5.46
N GLU A 402 5.24 23.28 4.39
CA GLU A 402 6.48 22.50 4.42
C GLU A 402 7.72 23.38 4.59
N ILE A 403 7.68 24.63 4.11
CA ILE A 403 8.75 25.62 4.36
C ILE A 403 8.86 25.89 5.86
N VAL A 404 7.73 26.09 6.55
CA VAL A 404 7.71 26.33 8.00
C VAL A 404 8.28 25.12 8.75
N GLU A 405 7.82 23.90 8.43
CA GLU A 405 8.34 22.66 9.05
C GLU A 405 9.87 22.52 8.83
N ALA A 406 10.37 22.89 7.65
CA ALA A 406 11.79 22.85 7.35
C ALA A 406 12.62 23.88 8.15
N GLU A 407 12.10 25.09 8.32
CA GLU A 407 12.75 26.14 9.11
C GLU A 407 12.80 25.77 10.59
N GLU A 408 11.69 25.28 11.15
CA GLU A 408 11.61 24.80 12.53
C GLU A 408 12.61 23.68 12.79
N ARG A 409 12.67 22.68 11.91
CA ARG A 409 13.64 21.57 12.03
C ARG A 409 15.09 22.08 11.98
N LYS A 410 15.40 23.04 11.11
CA LYS A 410 16.74 23.66 11.04
C LYS A 410 17.07 24.41 12.33
N ALA A 411 16.10 25.14 12.89
CA ALA A 411 16.28 25.86 14.15
C ALA A 411 16.55 24.91 15.32
N ILE A 412 15.81 23.80 15.41
CA ILE A 412 16.02 22.75 16.43
C ILE A 412 17.42 22.14 16.32
N LYS A 413 17.81 21.68 15.12
CA LYS A 413 19.17 21.12 14.89
C LYS A 413 20.27 22.13 15.25
N ALA A 414 20.07 23.42 14.94
CA ALA A 414 21.03 24.47 15.28
C ALA A 414 21.10 24.75 16.80
N GLN A 415 20.00 24.58 17.53
CA GLN A 415 19.97 24.68 19.00
C GLN A 415 20.68 23.49 19.65
N GLU A 416 20.42 22.27 19.18
CA GLU A 416 21.10 21.05 19.65
C GLU A 416 22.62 21.14 19.46
N LEU A 417 23.06 21.58 18.28
CA LEU A 417 24.49 21.75 17.99
C LEU A 417 25.16 22.82 18.88
N LYS A 418 24.42 23.86 19.29
CA LYS A 418 24.90 24.87 20.23
C LYS A 418 24.99 24.33 21.66
N ALA A 419 24.06 23.46 22.05
CA ALA A 419 24.04 22.83 23.38
C ALA A 419 25.15 21.79 23.56
N ASP A 420 25.56 21.12 22.47
CA ASP A 420 26.58 20.07 22.48
C ASP A 420 28.03 20.61 22.35
N GLN A 421 28.21 21.94 22.26
CA GLN A 421 29.54 22.54 22.38
C GLN A 421 29.96 22.61 23.85
N PRO A 422 31.01 21.88 24.29
CA PRO A 422 31.48 22.00 25.66
C PRO A 422 31.99 23.41 25.91
N GLU A 423 31.55 24.03 27.02
CA GLU A 423 32.06 25.32 27.52
C GLU A 423 33.59 25.28 27.68
N ARG A 424 34.33 25.60 26.61
CA ARG A 424 35.73 25.99 26.70
C ARG A 424 35.81 27.50 26.84
N THR A 425 35.51 27.98 28.04
CA THR A 425 35.98 29.30 28.49
C THR A 425 36.33 29.27 29.98
N ILE A 426 37.53 28.74 30.24
CA ILE A 426 38.61 29.35 31.02
C ILE A 426 38.16 30.14 32.26
N SER A 427 38.24 29.47 33.41
CA SER A 427 38.54 30.12 34.68
C SER A 427 39.97 30.66 34.66
N SER A 428 40.15 31.96 34.49
CA SER A 428 41.36 32.64 34.97
C SER A 428 41.00 34.05 35.41
N SER A 429 40.77 34.20 36.71
CA SER A 429 40.59 35.46 37.40
C SER A 429 41.94 36.13 37.67
N ARG A 430 41.97 37.45 37.42
CA ARG A 430 42.78 38.52 38.04
C ARG A 430 44.32 38.48 37.89
N THR A 431 44.87 39.53 37.27
CA THR A 431 45.43 40.70 38.00
C THR A 431 46.00 41.76 37.03
N LEU A 432 45.96 43.02 37.48
CA LEU A 432 46.39 44.23 36.77
C LEU A 432 47.92 44.31 36.59
N SER A 433 48.40 44.98 35.52
CA SER A 433 49.19 46.22 35.64
C SER A 433 49.75 46.70 34.29
N SER A 434 49.82 48.02 34.18
CA SER A 434 50.42 48.84 33.13
C SER A 434 51.91 48.60 32.91
N SER A 435 52.39 48.71 31.67
CA SER A 435 53.53 49.59 31.34
C SER A 435 53.85 49.59 29.84
N SER A 436 54.47 50.70 29.46
CA SER A 436 54.78 51.26 28.16
C SER A 436 55.86 50.55 27.34
N SER A 437 55.83 50.85 26.04
CA SER A 437 56.98 51.06 25.13
C SER A 437 57.97 49.90 24.93
N SER A 438 58.14 49.46 23.68
CA SER A 438 59.37 49.71 22.91
C SER A 438 59.33 49.12 21.51
N SER A 439 60.02 49.86 20.65
CA SER A 439 60.15 49.79 19.20
C SER A 439 61.02 48.63 18.68
N ARG A 440 61.08 48.55 17.34
CA ARG A 440 62.09 47.93 16.46
C ARG A 440 61.92 46.44 16.15
N SER A 441 62.21 45.92 14.95
CA SER A 441 62.34 46.37 13.55
C SER A 441 63.11 45.26 12.82
N TYR A 442 62.80 45.02 11.53
CA TYR A 442 63.61 44.28 10.54
C TYR A 442 63.81 42.77 10.83
N THR A 443 63.73 41.83 9.88
CA THR A 443 64.38 41.79 8.57
C THR A 443 63.70 40.79 7.63
N ARG A 444 63.91 41.04 6.34
CA ARG A 444 63.55 40.30 5.13
C ARG A 444 64.63 39.26 4.80
N SER A 445 64.26 38.09 4.30
CA SER A 445 65.02 37.29 3.31
C SER A 445 64.10 36.15 2.84
N THR A 446 63.61 36.08 1.60
CA THR A 446 64.24 35.69 0.31
C THR A 446 65.15 34.47 0.39
N SER A 447 64.71 33.34 -0.16
CA SER A 447 65.45 32.64 -1.22
C SER A 447 64.59 31.57 -1.88
N ALA A 448 64.74 31.51 -3.20
CA ALA A 448 64.19 30.52 -4.11
C ALA A 448 65.24 29.43 -4.39
N SER A 449 64.80 28.23 -4.77
CA SER A 449 65.43 27.28 -5.71
C SER A 449 64.68 25.95 -5.60
N GLN A 450 63.96 25.50 -6.63
CA GLN A 450 64.39 24.86 -7.89
C GLN A 450 64.66 23.34 -7.79
N SER A 451 64.04 22.64 -8.74
CA SER A 451 64.45 21.38 -9.38
C SER A 451 64.27 20.10 -8.55
N SER A 452 64.00 18.91 -9.09
CA SER A 452 63.67 18.37 -10.41
C SER A 452 63.57 16.84 -10.22
N SER A 453 63.05 16.14 -11.24
CA SER A 453 63.23 14.71 -11.57
C SER A 453 62.33 13.68 -10.89
N TYR A 454 62.00 12.54 -11.49
CA TYR A 454 61.71 12.04 -12.86
C TYR A 454 61.40 10.54 -12.64
N SER A 455 60.49 9.96 -13.44
CA SER A 455 60.19 8.51 -13.71
C SER A 455 58.67 8.26 -13.60
N VAL A 456 57.88 7.93 -14.63
CA VAL A 456 57.98 7.18 -15.91
C VAL A 456 58.30 5.69 -15.74
N TYR A 457 57.28 4.83 -15.87
CA TYR A 457 57.10 3.73 -16.86
C TYR A 457 55.76 3.00 -16.56
N ALA A 458 54.75 3.12 -17.45
CA ALA A 458 54.27 2.13 -18.44
C ALA A 458 53.37 1.02 -17.85
N SER A 459 52.04 0.96 -18.09
CA SER A 459 51.29 0.60 -19.32
C SER A 459 51.55 -0.83 -19.83
N HIS A 460 50.55 -1.73 -19.71
CA HIS A 460 49.92 -2.39 -20.86
C HIS A 460 48.66 -3.21 -20.51
N PRO A 461 47.73 -3.35 -21.48
CA PRO A 461 46.47 -4.10 -21.36
C PRO A 461 46.64 -5.54 -21.86
N ASN A 462 45.70 -6.44 -21.53
CA ASN A 462 45.51 -7.64 -22.34
C ASN A 462 44.04 -8.03 -22.49
N ARG A 463 43.72 -8.24 -23.77
CA ARG A 463 42.50 -8.77 -24.38
C ARG A 463 42.70 -10.26 -24.54
N THR A 464 41.68 -11.07 -24.25
CA THR A 464 41.53 -12.38 -24.91
C THR A 464 40.06 -12.73 -25.03
N GLU A 465 39.65 -13.00 -26.27
CA GLU A 465 38.42 -13.66 -26.66
C GLU A 465 38.49 -15.15 -26.29
N LEU A 466 37.36 -15.71 -25.82
CA LEU A 466 36.76 -16.98 -26.23
C LEU A 466 35.34 -17.07 -25.66
#